data_AF-X1CRS7-F1
#
_entry.id   AF-X1CRS7-F1
#
_cell.length_a   1.000
_cell.length_b   1.000
_cell.length_c   1.000
_cell.angle_alpha   90.00
_cell.angle_beta   90.00
_cell.angle_gamma   90.00
#
_symmetry.space_group_name_H-M   'P 1'
#
loop_
_entity.id
_entity.type
_entity.pdbx_description
1 polymer ?
#
loop_
_entity_poly.entity_id
_entity_poly.type
_entity_poly.pdbx_seq_one_letter_code
_entity_poly.pdbx_strand_id
1 'polypeptide(L)'
;MRFKLDYPLVVKNHDKFIIRNSSLLRTMGGGLILLSHPSKKRIKREKIIDKLNILYGGNKDEIISLWLKENYPEPLTTGEISKKSEISVEEVEDVIKKLLHLNKVINMSTGVSISDKPQYLLLTDFQRLRQEMFSYLEEYHL
;
A
#
# COMPACT_ATOMS: atom_id res chain seq x y z
N MET A 1 -8.21 10.67 -11.88
CA MET A 1 -9.52 11.25 -11.52
C MET A 1 -10.01 10.58 -10.24
N ARG A 2 -10.73 11.26 -9.35
CA ARG A 2 -11.31 10.67 -8.13
C ARG A 2 -12.82 10.86 -8.19
N PHE A 3 -13.57 9.81 -7.90
CA PHE A 3 -15.02 9.85 -7.83
C PHE A 3 -15.47 9.95 -6.36
N LYS A 4 -16.54 10.73 -6.14
CA LYS A 4 -17.33 10.70 -4.91
C LYS A 4 -18.70 10.19 -5.32
N LEU A 5 -19.14 9.10 -4.69
CA LEU A 5 -20.44 8.49 -4.95
C LEU A 5 -21.45 8.98 -3.91
N ASP A 6 -22.70 9.13 -4.32
CA ASP A 6 -23.78 9.59 -3.44
C ASP A 6 -24.26 8.50 -2.47
N TYR A 7 -24.08 7.24 -2.87
CA TYR A 7 -24.40 6.06 -2.07
C TYR A 7 -23.19 5.12 -1.96
N PRO A 8 -23.07 4.36 -0.86
CA PRO A 8 -22.01 3.37 -0.71
C PRO A 8 -22.16 2.28 -1.77
N LEU A 9 -21.03 1.85 -2.32
CA LEU A 9 -20.94 0.78 -3.30
C LEU A 9 -19.77 -0.13 -2.93
N VAL A 10 -19.97 -1.45 -3.04
CA VAL A 10 -18.88 -2.41 -2.90
C VAL A 10 -18.18 -2.53 -4.24
N VAL A 11 -16.90 -2.19 -4.28
CA VAL A 11 -16.06 -2.24 -5.48
C VAL A 11 -14.70 -2.83 -5.12
N LYS A 12 -14.10 -3.50 -6.11
CA LYS A 12 -12.74 -4.02 -6.03
C LYS A 12 -11.81 -3.24 -6.96
N ASN A 13 -10.52 -3.23 -6.64
CA ASN A 13 -9.47 -2.84 -7.55
C ASN A 13 -9.59 -3.70 -8.83
N HIS A 14 -9.39 -3.06 -9.97
CA HIS A 14 -9.56 -3.60 -11.32
C HIS A 14 -11.01 -3.86 -11.76
N ASP A 15 -12.02 -3.41 -11.00
CA ASP A 15 -13.39 -3.37 -11.50
C ASP A 15 -13.51 -2.33 -12.63
N LYS A 16 -14.21 -2.73 -13.70
CA LYS A 16 -14.51 -1.84 -14.83
C LYS A 16 -15.76 -1.04 -14.52
N PHE A 17 -15.76 0.24 -14.89
CA PHE A 17 -16.93 1.09 -14.77
C PHE A 17 -17.19 1.86 -16.07
N ILE A 18 -18.44 2.28 -16.23
CA ILE A 18 -18.86 3.20 -17.30
C ILE A 18 -19.40 4.49 -16.69
N ILE A 19 -19.21 5.60 -17.40
CA ILE A 19 -19.80 6.88 -17.07
C ILE A 19 -20.89 7.17 -18.10
N ARG A 20 -22.11 7.39 -17.63
CA ARG A 20 -23.27 7.71 -18.48
C ARG A 20 -23.85 9.05 -18.10
N ASN A 21 -24.33 9.79 -19.09
CA ASN A 21 -25.22 10.92 -18.85
C ASN A 21 -26.63 10.35 -18.64
N SER A 22 -27.12 10.42 -17.40
CA SER A 22 -28.43 9.88 -17.02
C SER A 22 -29.60 10.54 -17.75
N SER A 23 -29.47 11.81 -18.16
CA SER A 23 -30.53 12.55 -18.86
C SER A 23 -30.57 12.27 -20.35
N LEU A 24 -29.42 12.06 -20.99
CA LEU A 24 -29.32 11.86 -22.44
C LEU A 24 -29.14 10.39 -22.86
N LEU A 25 -29.21 9.45 -21.91
CA LEU A 25 -28.98 8.01 -22.10
C LEU A 25 -27.65 7.67 -22.82
N ARG A 26 -26.70 8.61 -22.87
CA ARG A 26 -25.46 8.53 -23.63
C ARG A 26 -24.30 8.07 -22.77
N THR A 27 -23.49 7.14 -23.27
CA THR A 27 -22.21 6.77 -22.64
C THR A 27 -21.16 7.84 -22.92
N MET A 28 -20.56 8.38 -21.86
CA MET A 28 -19.49 9.38 -21.94
C MET A 28 -18.10 8.72 -21.95
N GLY A 29 -18.00 7.52 -21.39
CA GLY A 29 -16.75 6.77 -21.35
C GLY A 29 -16.78 5.71 -20.25
N GLY A 30 -15.61 5.34 -19.77
CA GLY A 30 -15.45 4.38 -18.69
C GLY A 30 -14.01 4.34 -18.21
N GLY A 31 -13.71 3.34 -17.38
CA GLY A 31 -12.37 3.16 -16.85
C GLY A 31 -12.26 1.96 -15.93
N LEU A 32 -11.16 1.94 -15.20
CA LEU A 32 -10.80 0.90 -14.25
C LEU A 32 -10.62 1.52 -12.86
N ILE A 33 -11.14 0.86 -11.83
CA ILE A 33 -10.92 1.28 -10.44
C ILE A 33 -9.51 0.85 -10.03
N LEU A 34 -8.61 1.81 -9.79
CA LEU A 34 -7.25 1.50 -9.32
C LEU A 34 -7.14 1.43 -7.80
N LEU A 35 -8.03 2.12 -7.10
CA LEU A 35 -8.05 2.15 -5.65
C LEU A 35 -9.49 2.32 -5.14
N SER A 36 -10.05 1.23 -4.61
CA SER A 36 -11.38 1.16 -4.00
C SER A 36 -11.52 2.01 -2.72
N HIS A 37 -10.46 2.04 -1.89
CA HIS A 37 -10.45 2.69 -0.59
C HIS A 37 -9.37 3.79 -0.51
N PRO A 38 -9.51 4.90 -1.24
CA PRO A 38 -8.49 5.95 -1.28
C PRO A 38 -8.43 6.74 0.04
N SER A 39 -7.22 7.05 0.50
CA SER A 39 -7.04 7.89 1.68
C SER A 39 -7.60 9.30 1.47
N LYS A 40 -8.01 9.97 2.56
CA LYS A 40 -8.44 11.37 2.54
C LYS A 40 -7.27 12.36 2.47
N LYS A 41 -6.02 11.91 2.69
CA LYS A 41 -4.85 12.80 2.74
C LYS A 41 -4.58 13.40 1.36
N ARG A 42 -4.38 14.72 1.31
CA ARG A 42 -3.97 15.42 0.09
C ARG A 42 -2.47 15.18 -0.12
N ILE A 43 -2.11 14.45 -1.18
CA ILE A 43 -0.73 14.14 -1.52
C ILE A 43 -0.30 15.03 -2.71
N LYS A 44 1.02 15.27 -2.84
CA LYS A 44 1.59 15.94 -4.03
C LYS A 44 1.22 15.18 -5.30
N ARG A 45 0.91 15.92 -6.38
CA ARG A 45 0.38 15.35 -7.63
C ARG A 45 1.29 14.28 -8.24
N GLU A 46 2.60 14.51 -8.25
CA GLU A 46 3.61 13.57 -8.76
C GLU A 46 3.55 12.22 -8.04
N LYS A 47 3.61 12.24 -6.70
CA LYS A 47 3.51 11.03 -5.88
C LYS A 47 2.20 10.26 -6.10
N ILE A 48 1.10 10.95 -6.40
CA ILE A 48 -0.17 10.30 -6.73
C ILE A 48 -0.08 9.61 -8.09
N ILE A 49 0.54 10.23 -9.09
CA ILE A 49 0.68 9.65 -10.43
C ILE A 49 1.54 8.39 -10.37
N ASP A 50 2.70 8.44 -9.69
CA ASP A 50 3.58 7.27 -9.53
C ASP A 50 2.84 6.10 -8.85
N LYS A 51 2.10 6.42 -7.78
CA LYS A 51 1.26 5.45 -7.08
C LYS A 51 0.22 4.82 -8.01
N LEU A 52 -0.49 5.63 -8.79
CA LEU A 52 -1.52 5.12 -9.70
C LEU A 52 -0.92 4.29 -10.84
N ASN A 53 0.28 4.63 -11.32
CA ASN A 53 0.98 3.83 -12.34
C ASN A 53 1.35 2.44 -11.80
N ILE A 54 1.86 2.36 -10.57
CA ILE A 54 2.14 1.08 -9.90
C ILE A 54 0.85 0.28 -9.70
N LEU A 55 -0.24 0.91 -9.27
CA LEU A 55 -1.52 0.22 -9.08
C LEU A 55 -2.17 -0.25 -10.39
N TYR A 56 -1.85 0.39 -11.52
CA TYR A 56 -2.40 0.04 -12.83
C TYR A 56 -1.66 -1.11 -13.51
N GLY A 57 -0.33 -1.12 -13.47
CA GLY A 57 0.49 -2.07 -14.22
C GLY A 57 1.69 -2.63 -13.48
N GLY A 58 1.87 -2.25 -12.22
CA GLY A 58 2.95 -2.78 -11.39
C GLY A 58 2.71 -4.24 -11.02
N ASN A 59 3.80 -4.97 -10.80
CA ASN A 59 3.70 -6.34 -10.32
C ASN A 59 3.33 -6.40 -8.83
N LYS A 60 3.03 -7.60 -8.32
CA LYS A 60 2.65 -7.78 -6.91
C LYS A 60 3.74 -7.32 -5.94
N ASP A 61 5.01 -7.52 -6.29
CA ASP A 61 6.17 -7.10 -5.49
C ASP A 61 6.20 -5.57 -5.33
N GLU A 62 5.94 -4.83 -6.41
CA GLU A 62 5.88 -3.37 -6.45
C GLU A 62 4.66 -2.84 -5.69
N ILE A 63 3.49 -3.46 -5.86
CA ILE A 63 2.27 -3.08 -5.14
C ILE A 63 2.44 -3.28 -3.63
N ILE A 64 3.00 -4.41 -3.20
CA ILE A 64 3.25 -4.68 -1.78
C ILE A 64 4.29 -3.71 -1.22
N SER A 65 5.38 -3.47 -1.95
CA SER A 65 6.42 -2.51 -1.56
C SER A 65 5.86 -1.09 -1.44
N LEU A 66 4.95 -0.69 -2.35
CA LEU A 66 4.25 0.58 -2.29
C LEU A 66 3.44 0.72 -1.00
N TRP A 67 2.70 -0.32 -0.60
CA TRP A 67 1.90 -0.28 0.63
C TRP A 67 2.74 -0.24 1.90
N LEU A 68 3.86 -0.98 1.94
CA LEU A 68 4.82 -0.91 3.03
C LEU A 68 5.42 0.51 3.15
N LYS A 69 5.86 1.08 2.03
CA LYS A 69 6.42 2.44 1.98
C LYS A 69 5.43 3.51 2.42
N GLU A 70 4.17 3.40 2.00
CA GLU A 70 3.11 4.36 2.36
C GLU A 70 2.69 4.27 3.83
N ASN A 71 2.98 3.15 4.50
CA ASN A 71 2.67 2.97 5.92
C ASN A 71 3.83 3.35 6.85
N TYR A 72 4.99 3.74 6.31
CA TYR A 72 6.12 4.22 7.10
C TYR A 72 5.69 5.28 8.13
N PRO A 73 6.16 5.21 9.39
CA PRO A 73 7.17 4.27 9.92
C PRO A 73 6.62 2.94 10.45
N GLU A 74 5.30 2.73 10.41
CA GLU A 74 4.66 1.57 11.01
C GLU A 74 4.78 0.33 10.11
N PRO A 75 5.25 -0.81 10.63
CA PRO A 75 5.26 -2.07 9.88
C PRO A 75 3.84 -2.59 9.66
N LEU A 76 3.67 -3.49 8.68
CA LEU A 76 2.36 -4.07 8.34
C LEU A 76 2.38 -5.60 8.43
N THR A 77 1.27 -6.19 8.88
CA THR A 77 1.03 -7.64 8.78
C THR A 77 0.59 -8.05 7.37
N THR A 78 0.71 -9.34 7.03
CA THR A 78 0.19 -9.90 5.77
C THR A 78 -1.30 -9.62 5.57
N GLY A 79 -2.10 -9.71 6.64
CA GLY A 79 -3.54 -9.42 6.60
C GLY A 79 -3.84 -7.95 6.28
N GLU A 80 -3.08 -7.02 6.83
CA GLU A 80 -3.24 -5.59 6.51
C GLU A 80 -2.81 -5.26 5.09
N ILE A 81 -1.72 -5.86 4.61
CA ILE A 81 -1.25 -5.71 3.23
C ILE A 81 -2.30 -6.27 2.27
N SER A 82 -2.85 -7.47 2.57
CA SER A 82 -3.94 -8.08 1.80
C SER A 82 -5.16 -7.15 1.75
N LYS A 83 -5.59 -6.60 2.89
CA LYS A 83 -6.74 -5.67 2.93
C LYS A 83 -6.51 -4.40 2.11
N LYS A 84 -5.30 -3.83 2.12
CA LYS A 84 -4.98 -2.60 1.38
C LYS A 84 -4.80 -2.84 -0.13
N SER A 85 -4.18 -3.95 -0.49
CA SER A 85 -3.88 -4.31 -1.88
C SER A 85 -5.02 -5.06 -2.58
N GLU A 86 -5.92 -5.67 -1.81
CA GLU A 86 -6.98 -6.58 -2.25
C GLU A 86 -6.48 -7.85 -2.95
N ILE A 87 -5.22 -8.21 -2.65
CA ILE A 87 -4.55 -9.46 -3.01
C ILE A 87 -4.85 -10.48 -1.92
N SER A 88 -4.93 -11.78 -2.25
CA SER A 88 -5.19 -12.81 -1.24
C SER A 88 -4.03 -12.88 -0.23
N VAL A 89 -4.32 -13.32 1.00
CA VAL A 89 -3.28 -13.45 2.04
C VAL A 89 -2.18 -14.42 1.60
N GLU A 90 -2.56 -15.53 0.96
CA GLU A 90 -1.64 -16.55 0.42
C GLU A 90 -0.68 -15.93 -0.61
N GLU A 91 -1.20 -15.17 -1.57
CA GLU A 91 -0.38 -14.50 -2.59
C GLU A 91 0.53 -13.43 -1.99
N VAL A 92 0.06 -12.71 -0.96
CA VAL A 92 0.88 -11.74 -0.22
C VAL A 92 2.01 -12.45 0.52
N GLU A 93 1.74 -13.57 1.18
CA GLU A 93 2.76 -14.36 1.87
C GLU A 93 3.85 -14.86 0.93
N ASP A 94 3.48 -15.36 -0.25
CA ASP A 94 4.44 -15.83 -1.23
C ASP A 94 5.33 -14.71 -1.77
N VAL A 95 4.75 -13.53 -2.04
CA VAL A 95 5.52 -12.37 -2.46
C VAL A 95 6.42 -11.86 -1.33
N ILE A 96 5.94 -11.84 -0.08
CA ILE A 96 6.76 -11.44 1.07
C ILE A 96 7.91 -12.41 1.28
N LYS A 97 7.71 -13.73 1.18
CA LYS A 97 8.80 -14.73 1.24
C LYS A 97 9.87 -14.44 0.20
N LYS A 98 9.47 -14.12 -1.04
CA LYS A 98 10.38 -13.71 -2.10
C LYS A 98 11.12 -12.41 -1.74
N LEU A 99 10.43 -11.40 -1.22
CA LEU A 99 11.03 -10.12 -0.83
C LEU A 99 11.99 -10.23 0.36
N LEU A 100 11.72 -11.12 1.31
CA LEU A 100 12.62 -11.49 2.41
C LEU A 100 13.90 -12.15 1.88
N HIS A 101 13.77 -13.11 0.95
CA HIS A 101 14.91 -13.79 0.34
C HIS A 101 15.79 -12.82 -0.50
N LEU A 102 15.18 -11.75 -1.03
CA LEU A 102 15.89 -10.69 -1.75
C LEU A 102 16.42 -9.57 -0.82
N ASN A 103 16.29 -9.71 0.51
CA ASN A 103 16.67 -8.69 1.51
C ASN A 103 16.05 -7.31 1.26
N LYS A 104 14.86 -7.23 0.66
CA LYS A 104 14.15 -5.96 0.44
C LYS A 104 13.24 -5.59 1.60
N VAL A 105 12.74 -6.59 2.31
CA VAL A 105 11.83 -6.48 3.44
C VAL A 105 12.47 -7.14 4.65
N ILE A 106 12.18 -6.63 5.84
CA ILE A 106 12.55 -7.25 7.12
C ILE A 106 11.30 -7.64 7.89
N ASN A 107 11.41 -8.67 8.71
CA ASN A 107 10.40 -9.00 9.70
C ASN A 107 10.76 -8.34 11.04
N MET A 108 9.84 -7.55 11.56
CA MET A 108 9.95 -6.79 12.81
C MET A 108 9.37 -7.53 14.02
N SER A 109 8.77 -8.71 13.86
CA SER A 109 8.26 -9.46 15.01
C SER A 109 9.41 -9.92 15.89
N THR A 110 9.56 -9.29 17.06
CA THR A 110 10.35 -9.82 18.17
C THR A 110 9.72 -11.14 18.61
N GLY A 111 10.47 -12.24 18.59
CA GLY A 111 9.99 -13.58 18.98
C GLY A 111 9.64 -13.74 20.47
N VAL A 112 9.04 -12.73 21.10
CA VAL A 112 8.80 -12.62 22.55
C VAL A 112 7.36 -13.01 22.91
N SER A 113 6.45 -13.18 21.95
CA SER A 113 5.11 -13.71 22.24
C SER A 113 4.51 -14.54 21.10
N ILE A 114 3.90 -15.66 21.49
CA ILE A 114 3.26 -16.68 20.63
C ILE A 114 2.07 -16.10 19.83
N SER A 115 1.63 -14.88 20.17
CA SER A 115 0.53 -14.13 19.56
C SER A 115 0.96 -13.00 18.62
N ASP A 116 2.26 -12.74 18.44
CA ASP A 116 2.72 -11.67 17.54
C ASP A 116 2.69 -12.15 16.09
N LYS A 117 1.69 -11.68 15.34
CA LYS A 117 1.65 -11.85 13.89
C LYS A 117 2.90 -11.21 13.27
N PRO A 118 3.54 -11.85 12.28
CA PRO A 118 4.73 -11.28 11.65
C PRO A 118 4.40 -9.92 11.01
N GLN A 119 5.24 -8.94 11.29
CA GLN A 119 5.09 -7.57 10.80
C GLN A 119 6.26 -7.21 9.91
N TYR A 120 5.99 -6.56 8.79
CA TYR A 120 6.95 -6.35 7.73
C TYR A 120 7.22 -4.87 7.52
N LEU A 121 8.48 -4.53 7.27
CA LEU A 121 8.94 -3.18 6.95
C LEU A 121 9.96 -3.25 5.81
N LEU A 122 10.05 -2.20 4.98
CA LEU A 122 11.13 -2.12 4.00
C LEU A 122 12.49 -1.97 4.69
N LEU A 123 13.50 -2.66 4.19
CA LEU A 123 14.86 -2.57 4.74
C LEU A 123 15.39 -1.14 4.69
N THR A 124 15.12 -0.41 3.61
CA THR A 124 15.55 0.99 3.45
C THR A 124 14.92 1.90 4.50
N ASP A 125 13.66 1.66 4.84
CA ASP A 125 12.94 2.44 5.84
C ASP A 125 13.45 2.13 7.25
N PHE A 126 13.78 0.88 7.54
CA PHE A 126 14.43 0.49 8.78
C PHE A 126 15.82 1.14 8.94
N GLN A 127 16.63 1.14 7.87
CA GLN A 127 17.94 1.77 7.88
C GLN A 127 17.84 3.28 8.14
N ARG A 128 16.84 3.94 7.55
CA ARG A 128 16.54 5.35 7.81
C ARG A 128 16.18 5.58 9.27
N LEU A 129 15.24 4.81 9.83
CA LEU A 129 14.88 4.91 11.25
C LEU A 129 16.09 4.72 12.16
N ARG A 130 16.94 3.74 11.85
CA ARG A 130 18.16 3.49 12.61
C ARG A 130 19.09 4.71 12.59
N GLN A 131 19.28 5.35 11.43
CA GLN A 131 20.10 6.56 11.31
C GLN A 131 19.50 7.73 12.10
N GLU A 132 18.19 7.96 11.99
CA GLU A 132 17.47 9.01 12.73
C GLU A 132 17.59 8.79 14.25
N MET A 133 17.48 7.54 14.72
CA MET A 133 17.65 7.19 16.13
C MET A 133 19.07 7.47 16.63
N PHE A 134 20.11 7.08 15.88
CA PHE A 134 21.49 7.36 16.28
C PHE A 134 21.77 8.86 16.34
N SER A 135 21.32 9.64 15.35
CA SER A 135 21.50 11.09 15.40
C SER A 135 20.83 11.73 16.62
N TYR A 136 19.64 11.25 16.98
CA TYR A 136 18.92 11.77 18.14
C TYR A 136 19.62 11.42 19.46
N LEU A 137 20.17 10.21 19.58
CA LEU A 137 20.93 9.81 20.77
C LEU A 137 22.25 10.59 20.89
N GLU A 138 22.95 10.85 19.79
CA GLU A 138 24.17 11.68 19.78
C GLU A 138 23.88 13.12 20.22
N GLU A 139 22.75 13.70 19.80
CA GLU A 139 22.32 15.05 20.20
C GLU A 139 21.99 15.15 21.71
N TYR A 140 21.43 14.09 22.31
CA TYR A 140 21.06 14.05 23.74
C TYR A 140 22.22 13.75 24.70
N HIS A 141 23.34 13.22 24.19
CA HIS A 141 24.53 12.90 24.99
C HIS A 141 25.61 13.99 24.94
N LEU A 142 25.30 15.14 24.34
CA LEU A 142 26.04 16.40 24.38
C LEU A 142 25.36 17.40 25.33
#